data_AF-V4J6L5-F1
#
_entry.id   AF-V4J6L5-F1
#
_cell.length_a   1.000
_cell.length_b   1.000
_cell.length_c   1.000
_cell.angle_alpha   90.00
_cell.angle_beta   90.00
_cell.angle_gamma   90.00
#
_symmetry.space_group_name_H-M   'P 1'
#
loop_
_entity.id
_entity.type
_entity.pdbx_description
1 polymer ?
#
loop_
_entity_poly.entity_id
_entity_poly.type
_entity_poly.pdbx_seq_one_letter_code
_entity_poly.pdbx_strand_id
1 'polypeptide(L)'
;MAAGNIPLDVLGYLFWILLFVAMISPWLSMRSVQHARLRLISLIERKYGHRVITMIHRQERIGLLGVPVYRYISIEDSEAVLSAIRTTPLKRPR
;
A
#
# COMPACT_ATOMS: atom_id res chain seq x y z
N MET A 1 -44.59 -23.11 -10.29
CA MET A 1 -43.24 -23.60 -9.93
C MET A 1 -42.35 -23.52 -11.18
N ALA A 2 -41.86 -22.34 -11.53
CA ALA A 2 -40.79 -22.23 -12.53
C ALA A 2 -39.48 -22.35 -11.75
N ALA A 3 -38.84 -23.50 -11.82
CA ALA A 3 -37.47 -23.63 -11.34
C ALA A 3 -36.64 -22.61 -12.11
N GLY A 4 -36.22 -21.54 -11.42
CA GLY A 4 -35.38 -20.49 -11.93
C GLY A 4 -34.01 -21.07 -12.26
N ASN A 5 -33.91 -21.68 -13.44
CA ASN A 5 -32.64 -22.10 -14.00
C ASN A 5 -31.89 -20.82 -14.36
N ILE A 6 -30.98 -20.41 -13.48
CA ILE A 6 -29.98 -19.40 -13.81
C ILE A 6 -29.30 -19.90 -15.08
N PRO A 7 -29.32 -19.14 -16.21
CA PRO A 7 -28.64 -19.57 -17.41
C PRO A 7 -27.18 -19.82 -17.06
N LEU A 8 -26.63 -20.97 -17.49
CA LEU A 8 -25.22 -21.31 -17.23
C LEU A 8 -24.28 -20.18 -17.69
N ASP A 9 -24.70 -19.42 -18.70
CA ASP A 9 -24.02 -18.24 -19.22
C ASP A 9 -23.88 -17.13 -18.16
N VAL A 10 -24.94 -16.86 -17.39
CA VAL A 10 -24.94 -15.83 -16.31
C VAL A 10 -23.99 -16.24 -15.19
N LEU A 11 -23.96 -17.54 -14.85
CA LEU A 11 -23.03 -18.06 -13.86
C LEU A 11 -21.57 -17.96 -14.35
N GLY A 12 -21.33 -18.20 -15.64
CA GLY A 12 -20.03 -18.03 -16.28
C GLY A 12 -19.54 -16.57 -16.25
N TYR A 13 -20.40 -15.60 -16.59
CA TYR A 13 -20.04 -14.18 -16.49
C TYR A 13 -19.76 -13.74 -15.05
N LEU A 14 -20.56 -14.19 -14.09
CA LEU A 14 -20.35 -13.88 -12.68
C LEU A 14 -19.02 -14.46 -12.17
N PHE A 15 -18.68 -15.68 -12.58
CA PHE A 15 -17.39 -16.30 -12.27
C PHE A 15 -16.21 -15.47 -12.79
N TRP A 16 -16.25 -15.04 -14.05
CA TRP A 16 -15.20 -14.19 -14.62
C TRP A 16 -15.10 -12.83 -13.93
N ILE A 17 -16.23 -12.17 -13.64
CA ILE A 17 -16.24 -10.91 -12.89
C ILE A 17 -15.61 -11.08 -11.50
N LEU A 18 -15.99 -12.13 -10.78
CA LEU A 18 -15.43 -12.43 -9.46
C LEU A 18 -13.92 -12.71 -9.55
N LEU A 19 -13.49 -13.45 -10.58
CA LEU A 19 -12.07 -13.72 -10.84
C LEU A 19 -11.28 -12.42 -11.10
N PHE A 20 -11.81 -11.51 -11.93
CA PHE A 20 -11.19 -10.21 -12.20
C PHE A 20 -11.07 -9.37 -10.92
N VAL A 21 -12.13 -9.33 -10.09
CA VAL A 21 -12.10 -8.62 -8.81
C VAL A 21 -11.08 -9.24 -7.85
N ALA A 22 -11.02 -10.58 -7.77
CA ALA A 22 -10.06 -11.29 -6.93
C ALA A 22 -8.60 -11.02 -7.36
N MET A 23 -8.33 -10.88 -8.65
CA MET A 23 -7.01 -10.52 -9.18
C MET A 23 -6.62 -9.06 -8.84
N ILE A 24 -7.57 -8.13 -8.81
CA ILE A 24 -7.31 -6.71 -8.51
C ILE A 24 -7.26 -6.43 -6.99
N SER A 25 -7.97 -7.21 -6.19
CA SER A 25 -8.02 -7.14 -4.72
C SER A 25 -6.66 -6.94 -4.02
N PRO A 26 -5.61 -7.75 -4.27
CA PRO A 26 -4.33 -7.61 -3.56
C PRO A 26 -3.67 -6.25 -3.76
N TRP A 27 -3.83 -5.65 -4.94
CA TRP A 27 -3.28 -4.34 -5.25
C TRP A 27 -4.00 -3.21 -4.51
N LEU A 28 -5.33 -3.31 -4.39
CA LEU A 28 -6.14 -2.36 -3.62
C LEU A 28 -5.81 -2.42 -2.12
N SER A 29 -5.59 -3.62 -1.58
CA SER A 29 -5.21 -3.82 -0.17
C SER A 29 -3.86 -3.16 0.15
N MET A 30 -2.86 -3.31 -0.72
CA MET A 30 -1.55 -2.67 -0.51
C MET A 30 -1.67 -1.14 -0.45
N ARG A 31 -2.46 -0.55 -1.36
CA ARG A 31 -2.69 0.89 -1.40
C ARG A 31 -3.42 1.40 -0.16
N SER A 32 -4.43 0.68 0.33
CA SER A 32 -5.19 1.11 1.51
C SER A 32 -4.30 1.20 2.76
N VAL A 33 -3.39 0.23 2.95
CA VAL A 33 -2.42 0.24 4.05
C VAL A 33 -1.45 1.41 3.94
N GLN A 34 -0.95 1.70 2.74
CA GLN A 34 -0.07 2.85 2.49
C GLN A 34 -0.77 4.17 2.83
N HIS A 35 -2.01 4.35 2.38
CA HIS A 35 -2.80 5.54 2.69
C HIS A 35 -3.11 5.69 4.18
N ALA A 36 -3.46 4.59 4.86
CA ALA A 36 -3.69 4.60 6.31
C ALA A 36 -2.43 5.06 7.07
N ARG A 37 -1.25 4.58 6.66
CA ARG A 37 0.03 4.99 7.25
C ARG A 37 0.30 6.48 7.04
N LEU A 38 0.14 6.99 5.82
CA LEU A 38 0.32 8.42 5.51
C LEU A 38 -0.65 9.29 6.31
N ARG A 39 -1.89 8.84 6.47
CA ARG A 39 -2.91 9.55 7.28
C ARG A 39 -2.48 9.64 8.75
N LEU A 40 -1.99 8.55 9.33
CA LEU A 40 -1.49 8.54 10.72
C LEU A 40 -0.29 9.47 10.89
N ILE A 41 0.67 9.42 9.96
CA ILE A 41 1.84 10.33 9.98
C ILE A 41 1.36 11.79 9.94
N SER A 42 0.43 12.12 9.04
CA SER A 42 -0.12 13.49 8.95
C SER A 42 -0.85 13.91 10.24
N LEU A 43 -1.57 13.01 10.90
CA LEU A 43 -2.21 13.30 12.18
C LEU A 43 -1.18 13.60 13.27
N ILE A 44 -0.08 12.85 13.33
CA ILE A 44 1.03 13.09 14.27
C ILE A 44 1.68 14.45 13.96
N GLU A 45 1.98 14.73 12.69
CA GLU A 45 2.57 16.01 12.28
C GLU A 45 1.68 17.20 12.69
N ARG A 46 0.36 17.08 12.50
CA ARG A 46 -0.62 18.13 12.88
C ARG A 46 -0.72 18.28 14.39
N LYS A 47 -0.71 17.16 15.13
CA LYS A 47 -0.85 17.16 16.59
C LYS A 47 0.34 17.81 17.30
N TYR A 48 1.56 17.54 16.83
CA TYR A 48 2.77 18.00 17.49
C TYR A 48 3.45 19.19 16.78
N GLY A 49 2.99 19.57 15.59
CA GLY A 49 3.56 20.69 14.83
C GLY A 49 4.95 20.42 14.25
N HIS A 50 5.38 19.16 14.22
CA HIS A 50 6.70 18.73 13.71
C HIS A 50 6.56 17.99 12.38
N ARG A 51 7.63 17.99 11.57
CA ARG A 51 7.75 17.12 10.39
C ARG A 51 8.14 15.72 10.87
N VAL A 52 7.43 14.69 10.41
CA VAL A 52 7.73 13.30 10.73
C VAL A 52 8.25 12.62 9.46
N ILE A 53 9.53 12.23 9.49
CA ILE A 53 10.18 11.51 8.40
C ILE A 53 10.44 10.08 8.89
N THR A 54 9.95 9.09 8.15
CA THR A 54 10.09 7.68 8.51
C THR A 54 10.69 6.88 7.37
N MET A 55 11.76 6.13 7.64
CA MET A 55 12.28 5.11 6.73
C MET A 55 11.72 3.76 7.19
N ILE A 56 10.80 3.19 6.43
CA ILE A 56 10.14 1.92 6.80
C ILE A 56 10.52 0.86 5.79
N HIS A 57 11.50 0.05 6.18
CA HIS A 57 11.97 -1.05 5.38
C HIS A 57 11.31 -2.35 5.85
N ARG A 58 10.19 -2.74 5.21
CA ARG A 58 9.56 -4.03 5.51
C ARG A 58 10.22 -5.12 4.67
N GLN A 59 10.85 -6.08 5.33
CA GLN A 59 11.28 -7.33 4.70
C GLN A 59 10.07 -8.22 4.39
N GLU A 60 9.37 -7.89 3.32
CA GLU A 60 8.37 -8.77 2.74
C GLU A 60 9.07 -9.96 2.07
N ARG A 61 9.01 -11.12 2.72
CA ARG A 61 9.40 -12.42 2.15
C ARG A 61 8.42 -12.81 1.04
N ILE A 62 8.35 -12.06 -0.05
CA ILE A 62 7.56 -12.47 -1.21
C ILE A 62 8.56 -12.97 -2.24
N GLY A 63 8.95 -14.23 -2.03
CA GLY A 63 9.68 -15.00 -3.01
C GLY A 63 8.74 -15.58 -4.05
N LEU A 64 9.10 -15.51 -5.33
CA LEU A 64 8.55 -16.42 -6.32
C LEU A 64 9.07 -17.83 -5.99
N LEU A 65 8.20 -18.84 -5.86
CA LEU A 65 8.57 -20.25 -5.60
C LEU A 65 9.30 -20.52 -4.27
N GLY A 66 9.10 -19.70 -3.23
CA GLY A 66 9.64 -19.96 -1.89
C GLY A 66 11.10 -19.54 -1.66
N VAL A 67 11.74 -18.89 -2.64
CA VAL A 67 13.08 -18.31 -2.47
C VAL A 67 12.99 -16.93 -1.83
N PRO A 68 13.55 -16.70 -0.63
CA PRO A 68 13.44 -15.41 0.05
C PRO A 68 14.25 -14.35 -0.72
N VAL A 69 13.56 -13.33 -1.27
CA VAL A 69 14.21 -12.15 -1.81
C VAL A 69 14.43 -11.15 -0.67
N TYR A 70 15.68 -10.94 -0.30
CA TYR A 70 16.07 -9.95 0.70
C TYR A 70 16.18 -8.58 0.03
N ARG A 71 15.44 -7.61 0.55
CA ARG A 71 15.69 -6.20 0.27
C ARG A 71 16.49 -5.67 1.45
N TYR A 72 17.54 -4.90 1.19
CA TYR A 72 18.29 -4.16 2.21
C TYR A 72 18.01 -2.67 2.08
N ILE A 73 18.26 -1.92 3.16
CA ILE A 73 18.28 -0.45 3.10
C ILE A 73 19.50 -0.07 2.26
N SER A 74 19.29 0.72 1.21
CA SER A 74 20.37 1.16 0.33
C SER A 74 20.79 2.62 0.58
N ILE A 75 21.83 3.07 -0.10
CA ILE A 75 22.32 4.45 0.04
C ILE A 75 21.28 5.44 -0.52
N GLU A 76 20.54 5.05 -1.55
CA GLU A 76 19.47 5.83 -2.17
C GLU A 76 18.33 6.10 -1.18
N ASP A 77 17.96 5.12 -0.35
CA ASP A 77 16.96 5.32 0.72
C ASP A 77 17.43 6.37 1.73
N SER A 78 18.72 6.36 2.05
CA SER A 78 19.35 7.32 2.97
C SER A 78 19.39 8.72 2.36
N GLU A 79 19.70 8.84 1.07
CA GLU A 79 19.65 10.10 0.33
C GLU A 79 18.23 10.67 0.29
N ALA A 80 17.21 9.83 0.12
CA ALA A 80 15.81 10.26 0.17
C ALA A 80 15.45 10.85 1.54
N VAL A 81 15.95 10.26 2.63
CA VAL A 81 15.76 10.81 3.98
C VAL A 81 16.52 12.13 4.17
N LEU A 82 17.79 12.21 3.74
CA LEU A 82 18.57 13.44 3.81
C LEU A 82 17.93 14.57 2.98
N SER A 83 17.38 14.25 1.82
CA SER A 83 16.62 15.16 0.97
C SER A 83 15.35 15.64 1.69
N ALA A 84 14.60 14.74 2.32
CA ALA A 84 13.42 15.11 3.10
C ALA A 84 13.77 16.04 4.28
N ILE A 85 14.92 15.84 4.94
CA ILE A 85 15.41 16.74 5.99
C ILE A 85 15.75 18.12 5.40
N ARG A 86 16.50 18.17 4.31
CA ARG A 86 16.91 19.43 3.65
C ARG A 86 15.74 20.24 3.09
N THR A 87 14.71 19.56 2.59
CA THR A 87 13.50 20.17 2.05
C THR A 87 12.46 20.53 3.12
N THR A 88 12.68 20.12 4.38
CA THR A 88 11.81 20.50 5.47
C THR A 88 12.01 21.99 5.78
N PRO A 89 10.95 22.83 5.72
CA PRO A 89 11.08 24.26 5.96
C PRO A 89 11.54 24.53 7.39
N LEU A 90 12.54 25.39 7.56
CA LEU A 90 13.13 25.78 8.85
C LEU A 90 12.10 26.35 9.85
N LYS A 91 10.98 26.90 9.33
CA LYS A 91 9.92 27.49 10.14
C LYS A 91 8.56 27.10 9.55
N ARG A 92 7.88 26.16 10.18
CA ARG A 92 6.46 25.88 9.91
C ARG A 92 5.63 26.98 10.60
N PRO A 93 4.69 27.67 9.92
CA PRO A 93 3.79 28.59 10.61
C PRO A 93 3.02 27.78 11.65
N ARG A 94 3.14 28.20 12.92
CA ARG A 94 2.42 27.59 14.05
C ARG A 94 0.95 27.96 14.01
#